data_AF-A0A836JMG3-F1
#
_entry.id   AF-A0A836JMG3-F1
#
_cell.length_a   1.000
_cell.length_b   1.000
_cell.length_c   1.000
_cell.angle_alpha   90.00
_cell.angle_beta   90.00
_cell.angle_gamma   90.00
#
_symmetry.space_group_name_H-M   'P 1'
#
loop_
_entity.id
_entity.type
_entity.pdbx_description
1 polymer ?
#
loop_
_entity_poly.entity_id
_entity_poly.type
_entity_poly.pdbx_seq_one_letter_code
_entity_poly.pdbx_strand_id
1 'polypeptide(L)'
;YIILKNILFLVLNFYTARDEITNAIKYMIKDVKNALAEDMIDESPFAHCLYTYKYPNSDLVIRTSRETRLSDLISNSCIYFTEALWPEFSIWTFLKAIFYCQRCYPYLQKNWKPIMHNTRVFKFVKNLHKEREIMIEKTYQLVD
;
A
#
# COMPACT_ATOMS: atom_id res chain seq x y z
N TYR A 1 -19.78 21.58 2.70
CA TYR A 1 -19.93 20.37 1.89
C TYR A 1 -18.84 20.33 0.83
N ILE A 2 -17.60 20.00 1.23
CA ILE A 2 -16.53 19.71 0.28
C ILE A 2 -16.57 18.21 0.02
N ILE A 3 -16.79 17.90 -1.23
CA ILE A 3 -17.04 16.56 -1.74
C ILE A 3 -15.73 15.73 -1.63
N LEU A 4 -15.64 14.84 -0.64
CA LEU A 4 -14.67 13.75 -0.57
C LEU A 4 -15.02 12.66 -1.62
N LYS A 5 -15.17 13.01 -2.90
CA LYS A 5 -15.68 12.09 -3.95
C LYS A 5 -14.79 10.89 -4.24
N ASN A 6 -13.56 10.86 -3.73
CA ASN A 6 -12.55 9.86 -4.09
C ASN A 6 -11.86 9.25 -2.86
N ILE A 7 -12.60 8.97 -1.78
CA ILE A 7 -12.08 8.17 -0.66
C ILE A 7 -12.92 6.90 -0.55
N LEU A 8 -12.27 5.75 -0.71
CA LEU A 8 -12.85 4.45 -0.43
C LEU A 8 -12.45 4.04 0.99
N PHE A 9 -13.44 3.79 1.84
CA PHE A 9 -13.22 3.21 3.16
C PHE A 9 -13.47 1.70 3.08
N LEU A 10 -12.41 0.91 3.28
CA LEU A 10 -12.51 -0.53 3.45
C LEU A 10 -12.39 -0.87 4.93
N VAL A 11 -13.43 -1.50 5.49
CA VAL A 11 -13.43 -2.00 6.86
C VAL A 11 -13.34 -3.51 6.82
N LEU A 12 -12.23 -4.06 7.30
CA LEU A 12 -11.99 -5.50 7.35
C LEU A 12 -12.37 -6.03 8.74
N ASN A 13 -13.55 -6.62 8.84
CA ASN A 13 -13.98 -7.32 10.05
C ASN A 13 -13.62 -8.81 9.95
N PHE A 14 -13.05 -9.37 11.01
CA PHE A 14 -12.65 -10.79 11.08
C PHE A 14 -11.67 -11.24 9.97
N TYR A 15 -10.86 -10.32 9.46
CA TYR A 15 -9.85 -10.62 8.44
C TYR A 15 -8.55 -11.12 9.08
N THR A 16 -7.96 -12.14 8.44
CA THR A 16 -6.57 -12.56 8.66
C THR A 16 -5.94 -12.89 7.31
N ALA A 17 -4.68 -12.53 7.08
CA ALA A 17 -4.02 -12.83 5.81
C ALA A 17 -3.94 -14.34 5.54
N ARG A 18 -3.84 -15.17 6.59
CA ARG A 18 -3.89 -16.62 6.45
C ARG A 18 -5.23 -17.13 5.93
N ASP A 19 -6.36 -16.59 6.41
CA ASP A 19 -7.67 -16.96 5.88
C ASP A 19 -7.81 -16.54 4.41
N GLU A 20 -7.38 -15.33 4.07
CA GLU A 20 -7.41 -14.84 2.68
C GLU A 20 -6.60 -15.76 1.75
N ILE A 21 -5.37 -16.10 2.12
CA ILE A 21 -4.52 -17.03 1.35
C ILE A 21 -5.20 -18.40 1.23
N THR A 22 -5.74 -18.93 2.33
CA THR A 22 -6.38 -20.25 2.35
C THR A 22 -7.58 -20.29 1.41
N ASN A 23 -8.41 -19.25 1.40
CA ASN A 23 -9.57 -19.18 0.52
C ASN A 23 -9.17 -18.88 -0.93
N ALA A 24 -8.16 -18.05 -1.18
CA ALA A 24 -7.61 -17.84 -2.52
C ALA A 24 -7.14 -19.16 -3.15
N ILE A 25 -6.43 -20.01 -2.40
CA ILE A 25 -5.99 -21.34 -2.86
C ILE A 25 -7.20 -22.23 -3.18
N LYS A 26 -8.24 -22.26 -2.34
CA LYS A 26 -9.46 -23.04 -2.61
C LYS A 26 -10.17 -22.58 -3.89
N TYR A 27 -10.26 -21.27 -4.12
CA TYR A 27 -10.83 -20.71 -5.35
C TYR A 27 -10.00 -21.12 -6.57
N MET A 28 -8.68 -20.98 -6.49
CA MET A 28 -7.78 -21.34 -7.58
C MET A 28 -7.88 -22.82 -7.97
N ILE A 29 -7.92 -23.74 -6.98
CA ILE A 29 -8.09 -25.18 -7.23
C ILE A 29 -9.44 -25.47 -7.91
N LYS A 30 -10.50 -24.74 -7.55
CA LYS A 30 -11.81 -24.91 -8.18
C LYS A 30 -11.79 -24.46 -9.64
N ASP A 31 -11.07 -23.39 -9.96
CA ASP A 31 -10.96 -22.89 -11.34
C ASP A 31 -10.06 -23.77 -12.22
N VAL A 32 -8.99 -24.35 -11.64
CA VAL A 32 -8.16 -25.39 -12.30
C VAL A 32 -8.98 -26.61 -12.67
N LYS A 33 -9.83 -27.10 -11.77
CA LYS A 33 -10.72 -28.24 -12.07
C LYS A 33 -11.71 -27.98 -13.21
N ASN A 34 -12.04 -26.71 -13.47
CA ASN A 34 -13.07 -26.34 -14.44
C ASN A 34 -12.51 -25.86 -15.79
N ALA A 35 -11.31 -25.27 -15.85
CA ALA A 35 -10.76 -24.72 -17.10
C ALA A 35 -9.26 -24.35 -17.10
N LEU A 36 -8.60 -24.16 -15.95
CA LEU A 36 -7.19 -23.72 -15.92
C LEU A 36 -6.23 -24.92 -15.93
N ALA A 37 -5.23 -24.90 -16.81
CA ALA A 37 -4.12 -25.86 -16.75
C ALA A 37 -3.25 -25.59 -15.51
N GLU A 38 -2.76 -26.63 -14.85
CA GLU A 38 -1.89 -26.50 -13.66
C GLU A 38 -0.64 -25.65 -13.93
N ASP A 39 -0.12 -25.72 -15.16
CA ASP A 39 1.07 -24.95 -15.60
C ASP A 39 0.81 -23.43 -15.71
N MET A 40 -0.45 -22.98 -15.63
CA MET A 40 -0.83 -21.57 -15.68
C MET A 40 -0.93 -20.93 -14.28
N ILE A 41 -0.65 -21.69 -13.22
CA ILE A 41 -0.64 -21.17 -11.85
C ILE A 41 0.62 -20.31 -11.66
N ASP A 42 0.43 -19.00 -11.78
CA ASP A 42 1.46 -17.98 -11.54
C ASP A 42 0.96 -16.92 -10.53
N GLU A 43 1.84 -15.99 -10.16
CA GLU A 43 1.56 -14.92 -9.19
C GLU A 43 0.37 -14.03 -9.63
N SER A 44 0.20 -13.83 -10.94
CA SER A 44 -0.90 -13.03 -11.49
C SER A 44 -2.29 -13.63 -11.22
N PRO A 45 -2.64 -14.85 -11.67
CA PRO A 45 -3.95 -15.43 -11.38
C PRO A 45 -4.17 -15.66 -9.88
N PHE A 46 -3.13 -15.98 -9.11
CA PHE A 46 -3.23 -16.06 -7.65
C PHE A 46 -3.67 -14.73 -7.03
N ALA A 47 -3.08 -13.61 -7.47
CA ALA A 47 -3.47 -12.29 -6.99
C ALA A 47 -4.96 -11.98 -7.24
N HIS A 48 -5.57 -12.50 -8.32
CA HIS A 48 -7.00 -12.31 -8.62
C HIS A 48 -7.93 -13.02 -7.63
N CYS A 49 -7.43 -14.05 -6.94
CA CYS A 49 -8.19 -14.80 -5.96
C CYS A 49 -8.17 -14.16 -4.56
N LEU A 50 -7.33 -13.15 -4.32
CA LEU A 50 -7.29 -12.41 -3.05
C LEU A 50 -8.52 -11.50 -2.91
N TYR A 51 -9.02 -11.33 -1.69
CA TYR A 51 -10.14 -10.42 -1.40
C TYR A 51 -9.80 -8.98 -1.77
N THR A 52 -8.52 -8.63 -1.62
CA THR A 52 -7.98 -7.29 -1.83
C THR A 52 -7.68 -6.97 -3.30
N TYR A 53 -7.75 -7.93 -4.23
CA TYR A 53 -7.39 -7.76 -5.65
C TYR A 53 -8.05 -6.55 -6.33
N LYS A 54 -9.33 -6.30 -6.02
CA LYS A 54 -10.10 -5.22 -6.65
C LYS A 54 -9.64 -3.82 -6.23
N TYR A 55 -8.75 -3.73 -5.24
CA TYR A 55 -8.28 -2.48 -4.66
C TYR A 55 -6.79 -2.29 -4.98
N PRO A 56 -6.34 -1.04 -5.11
CA PRO A 56 -4.91 -0.79 -5.25
C PRO A 56 -4.17 -1.28 -4.01
N ASN A 57 -2.93 -1.74 -4.22
CA ASN A 57 -2.05 -2.13 -3.13
C ASN A 57 -1.88 -0.98 -2.12
N SER A 58 -1.72 -1.34 -0.84
CA SER A 58 -1.46 -0.34 0.18
C SER A 58 -0.06 0.26 0.01
N ASP A 59 0.05 1.59 0.06
CA ASP A 59 1.34 2.30 0.04
C ASP A 59 1.88 2.55 1.47
N LEU A 60 0.96 2.68 2.44
CA LEU A 60 1.26 2.99 3.83
C LEU A 60 0.34 2.19 4.76
N VAL A 61 0.93 1.50 5.73
CA VAL A 61 0.22 0.83 6.82
C VAL A 61 0.62 1.51 8.13
N ILE A 62 -0.37 2.02 8.86
CA ILE A 62 -0.17 2.65 10.16
C ILE A 62 -0.70 1.72 11.25
N ARG A 63 0.15 1.41 12.23
CA ARG A 63 -0.20 0.60 13.39
C ARG A 63 -0.07 1.45 14.65
N THR A 64 -1.18 1.61 15.37
CA THR A 64 -1.24 2.35 16.63
C THR A 64 -0.96 1.45 17.84
N SER A 65 -0.94 2.05 19.04
CA SER A 65 -0.94 1.34 20.32
C SER A 65 0.39 0.67 20.71
N ARG A 66 1.54 1.23 20.30
CA ARG A 66 2.89 0.78 20.71
C ARG A 66 3.27 -0.67 20.35
N GLU A 67 2.48 -1.35 19.52
CA GLU A 67 2.77 -2.72 19.13
C GLU A 67 3.67 -2.76 17.89
N THR A 68 4.80 -3.47 17.96
CA THR A 68 5.72 -3.67 16.82
C THR A 68 5.47 -5.00 16.11
N ARG A 69 4.19 -5.29 15.83
CA ARG A 69 3.77 -6.51 15.12
C ARG A 69 2.73 -6.20 14.04
N LEU A 70 2.78 -6.95 12.96
CA LEU A 70 1.79 -6.87 11.87
C LEU A 70 0.47 -7.58 12.20
N SER A 71 0.46 -8.50 13.18
CA SER A 71 -0.77 -9.20 13.60
C SER A 71 -1.51 -9.85 12.43
N ASP A 72 -0.79 -10.56 11.56
CA ASP A 72 -1.35 -11.30 10.42
C ASP A 72 -1.90 -10.43 9.27
N LEU A 73 -1.40 -9.18 9.17
CA LEU A 73 -1.56 -8.34 7.99
C LEU A 73 -0.30 -8.45 7.12
N ILE A 74 -0.46 -8.80 5.84
CA ILE A 74 0.65 -8.86 4.88
C ILE A 74 0.59 -7.60 4.02
N SER A 75 1.72 -6.89 3.91
CA SER A 75 1.81 -5.71 3.05
C SER A 75 3.23 -5.46 2.57
N ASN A 76 3.39 -5.20 1.27
CA ASN A 76 4.64 -4.72 0.67
C ASN A 76 4.76 -3.18 0.76
N SER A 77 4.15 -2.59 1.79
CA SER A 77 3.97 -1.15 1.94
C SER A 77 4.95 -0.55 2.94
N CYS A 78 5.01 0.78 3.03
CA CYS A 78 5.70 1.41 4.14
C CYS A 78 4.91 1.15 5.44
N ILE A 79 5.55 0.51 6.42
CA ILE A 79 4.93 0.26 7.72
C ILE A 79 5.39 1.33 8.71
N TYR A 80 4.44 1.99 9.37
CA TYR A 80 4.68 3.00 10.40
C TYR A 80 4.01 2.60 11.71
N PHE A 81 4.82 2.42 12.75
CA PHE A 81 4.35 2.15 14.11
C PHE A 81 4.29 3.45 14.90
N THR A 82 3.17 3.69 15.58
CA THR A 82 3.00 4.85 16.44
C THR A 82 2.61 4.45 17.86
N GLU A 83 3.09 5.22 18.82
CA GLU A 83 2.75 5.05 20.22
C GLU A 83 1.35 5.53 20.58
N ALA A 84 0.77 6.42 19.76
CA ALA A 84 -0.57 6.94 19.99
C ALA A 84 -1.58 5.78 20.00
N LEU A 85 -2.49 5.79 20.97
CA LEU A 85 -3.63 4.87 20.98
C LEU A 85 -4.59 5.24 19.84
N TRP A 86 -5.39 4.28 19.36
CA TRP A 86 -6.35 4.54 18.28
C TRP A 86 -7.32 5.70 18.59
N PRO A 87 -7.91 5.82 19.80
CA PRO A 87 -8.77 6.96 20.13
C PRO A 87 -8.05 8.31 20.17
N GLU A 88 -6.72 8.29 20.34
CA GLU A 88 -5.87 9.48 20.42
C GLU A 88 -5.22 9.82 19.08
N PHE A 89 -5.53 9.07 18.02
CA PHE A 89 -4.93 9.23 16.71
C PHE A 89 -5.37 10.55 16.07
N SER A 90 -4.45 11.50 15.99
CA SER A 90 -4.70 12.83 15.46
C SER A 90 -4.18 13.00 14.03
N ILE A 91 -4.64 14.07 13.36
CA ILE A 91 -4.14 14.47 12.04
C ILE A 91 -2.61 14.68 12.04
N TRP A 92 -2.04 15.12 13.16
CA TRP A 92 -0.60 15.30 13.31
C TRP A 92 0.14 13.97 13.29
N THR A 93 -0.42 12.94 13.92
CA THR A 93 0.11 11.58 13.89
C THR A 93 0.04 11.00 12.48
N PHE A 94 -1.04 11.28 11.75
CA PHE A 94 -1.19 10.90 10.34
C PHE A 94 -0.15 11.57 9.44
N LEU A 95 0.06 12.89 9.59
CA LEU A 95 1.07 13.62 8.82
C LEU A 95 2.50 13.11 9.09
N LYS A 96 2.82 12.76 10.35
CA LYS A 96 4.10 12.12 10.70
C LYS A 96 4.29 10.81 9.94
N ALA A 97 3.25 9.98 9.86
CA ALA A 97 3.30 8.73 9.11
C ALA A 97 3.52 8.96 7.60
N ILE A 98 2.88 9.98 7.02
CA ILE A 98 3.09 10.35 5.62
C ILE A 98 4.53 10.78 5.37
N PHE A 99 5.08 11.68 6.20
CA PHE A 99 6.46 12.13 6.02
C PHE A 99 7.46 10.99 6.20
N TYR A 100 7.21 10.08 7.14
CA TYR A 100 8.00 8.86 7.29
C TYR A 100 7.96 8.01 6.02
N CYS A 101 6.77 7.76 5.45
CA CYS A 101 6.59 7.02 4.21
C CYS A 101 7.31 7.69 3.03
N GLN A 102 7.17 9.00 2.86
CA GLN A 102 7.84 9.77 1.80
C GLN A 102 9.37 9.74 1.91
N ARG A 103 9.91 9.58 3.13
CA ARG A 103 11.34 9.38 3.39
C ARG A 103 11.79 7.96 3.02
N CYS A 104 10.95 6.96 3.30
CA CYS A 104 11.23 5.55 2.98
C CYS A 104 10.95 5.18 1.51
N TYR A 105 10.14 5.96 0.80
CA TYR A 105 9.69 5.68 -0.56
C TYR A 105 10.81 5.38 -1.58
N PRO A 106 11.95 6.11 -1.61
CA PRO A 106 13.04 5.79 -2.53
C PRO A 106 13.62 4.38 -2.36
N TYR A 107 13.58 3.83 -1.14
CA TYR A 107 14.04 2.48 -0.83
C TYR A 107 13.02 1.41 -1.26
N LEU A 108 11.73 1.73 -1.22
CA LEU A 108 10.64 0.85 -1.65
C LEU A 108 10.51 0.77 -3.17
N GLN A 109 10.80 1.86 -3.89
CA GLN A 109 10.66 1.94 -5.34
C GLN A 109 11.61 1.00 -6.10
N LYS A 110 12.73 0.61 -5.49
CA LYS A 110 13.74 -0.28 -6.10
C LYS A 110 13.19 -1.68 -6.45
N ASN A 111 12.10 -2.10 -5.78
CA ASN A 111 11.49 -3.41 -5.96
C ASN A 111 10.04 -3.33 -6.49
N TRP A 112 9.54 -2.15 -6.85
CA TRP A 112 8.12 -1.93 -7.17
C TRP A 112 7.90 -1.63 -8.66
N LYS A 113 7.13 -2.48 -9.35
CA LYS A 113 6.51 -2.15 -10.64
C LYS A 113 5.08 -1.69 -10.37
N PRO A 114 4.74 -0.39 -10.54
CA PRO A 114 3.42 0.09 -10.20
C PRO A 114 2.39 -0.44 -11.21
N ILE A 115 1.35 -1.11 -10.70
CA ILE A 115 0.12 -1.35 -11.45
C ILE A 115 -0.65 -0.02 -11.46
N MET A 116 -0.57 0.72 -12.57
CA MET A 116 -1.12 2.07 -12.69
C MET A 116 -2.51 2.07 -13.31
N HIS A 117 -3.51 2.57 -12.57
CA HIS A 117 -4.87 2.77 -13.09
C HIS A 117 -5.22 4.26 -13.35
N ASN A 118 -4.47 5.25 -12.84
CA ASN A 118 -4.83 6.67 -12.95
C ASN A 118 -3.66 7.57 -13.41
N THR A 119 -3.74 8.01 -14.67
CA THR A 119 -2.75 8.87 -15.33
C THR A 119 -2.59 10.25 -14.69
N ARG A 120 -3.63 10.79 -14.06
CA ARG A 120 -3.58 12.12 -13.43
C ARG A 120 -2.75 12.11 -12.15
N VAL A 121 -2.97 11.11 -11.30
CA VAL A 121 -2.22 10.93 -10.05
C VAL A 121 -0.76 10.65 -10.39
N PHE A 122 -0.49 9.79 -11.37
CA PHE A 122 0.89 9.54 -11.81
C PHE A 122 1.59 10.81 -12.28
N LYS A 123 0.94 11.63 -13.14
CA LYS A 123 1.52 12.87 -13.65
C LYS A 123 1.80 13.87 -12.52
N PHE A 124 0.89 13.98 -11.55
CA PHE A 124 1.08 14.82 -10.37
C PHE A 124 2.26 14.36 -9.51
N VAL A 125 2.32 13.06 -9.17
CA VAL A 125 3.40 12.47 -8.38
C VAL A 125 4.75 12.64 -9.08
N LYS A 126 4.81 12.38 -10.39
CA LYS A 126 6.03 12.58 -11.21
C LYS A 126 6.50 14.04 -11.19
N ASN A 127 5.58 15.00 -11.30
CA ASN A 127 5.94 16.42 -11.23
C ASN A 127 6.48 16.79 -9.84
N LEU A 128 5.86 16.27 -8.78
CA LEU A 128 6.32 16.47 -7.40
C LEU A 128 7.72 15.92 -7.13
N HIS A 129 8.02 14.72 -7.64
CA HIS A 129 9.37 14.16 -7.55
C HIS A 129 10.40 15.04 -8.25
N LYS A 130 10.06 15.51 -9.47
CA LYS A 130 10.94 16.41 -10.22
C LYS A 130 11.18 17.73 -9.50
N GLU A 131 10.15 18.34 -8.92
CA GLU A 131 10.28 19.58 -8.13
C GLU A 131 11.14 19.36 -6.87
N ARG A 132 10.98 18.22 -6.21
CA ARG A 132 11.79 17.84 -5.05
C ARG A 132 13.27 17.67 -5.41
N GLU A 133 13.58 16.99 -6.51
CA GLU A 133 14.96 16.83 -6.99
C GLU A 133 15.61 18.19 -7.27
N ILE A 134 14.89 19.08 -7.97
CA ILE A 134 15.36 20.45 -8.25
C ILE A 134 15.62 21.23 -6.94
N MET A 135 14.75 21.12 -5.93
CA MET A 135 14.96 21.79 -4.66
C MET A 135 16.19 21.24 -3.91
N ILE A 136 16.39 19.93 -3.94
CA ILE A 136 17.54 19.29 -3.30
C ILE A 136 18.84 19.77 -3.96
N GLU A 137 18.93 19.75 -5.30
CA GLU A 137 20.09 20.26 -6.04
C GLU A 137 20.40 21.73 -5.72
N LYS A 138 19.38 22.59 -5.69
CA LYS A 138 19.54 24.00 -5.32
C LYS A 138 20.03 24.18 -3.89
N THR A 139 19.60 23.32 -2.97
CA THR A 139 20.02 23.38 -1.56
C THR A 139 21.50 23.01 -1.44
N TYR A 140 21.96 21.98 -2.18
CA TYR A 140 23.39 21.63 -2.21
C TYR A 140 24.26 22.76 -2.78
N GLN A 141 23.81 23.43 -3.85
CA GLN A 141 24.53 24.57 -4.44
C GLN A 141 24.59 25.83 -3.56
N LEU A 142 23.77 25.93 -2.51
CA LEU A 142 23.77 27.06 -1.58
C LEU A 142 24.62 26.82 -0.32
N VAL A 143 25.06 25.59 -0.12
CA VAL A 143 25.86 25.16 1.04
C VAL A 143 27.37 25.08 0.70
N ASP A 144 27.71 25.09 -0.60
CA ASP A 144 29.06 25.30 -1.16
C ASP A 144 29.34 26.78 -1.42
#